data_AF-A0A2Z6CSW3-F1
#
_entry.id   AF-A0A2Z6CSW3-F1
#
_cell.length_a   1.000
_cell.length_b   1.000
_cell.length_c   1.000
_cell.angle_alpha   90.00
_cell.angle_beta   90.00
_cell.angle_gamma   90.00
#
_symmetry.space_group_name_H-M   'P 1'
#
loop_
_entity.id
_entity.type
_entity.pdbx_description
1 polymer ?
#
loop_
_entity_poly.entity_id
_entity_poly.type
_entity_poly.pdbx_seq_one_letter_code
_entity_poly.pdbx_strand_id
1 'polypeptide(L)'
;MVSITIKHGYLWRVLGRPAELNNFVFVPILGELYDDIKIRPYCREENTPTFPLSNYVDNQLPRIIECCRTECGNIADAVWVRARIPAIFSFTPLSLPFADYKYALLEQTFMACQQSSTNGDWVAYPFICEDYDLRVGLRFIPDTSLTEVYQCIATAFWRLLLLEPDHVHPFCDGYLHYNELDEEEWLFVAFKRGRCIIEFSNYIDFHW
;
A
#
# COMPACT_ATOMS: atom_id res chain seq x y z
N MET A 1 16.24 -21.64 -20.20
CA MET A 1 14.93 -21.58 -19.53
C MET A 1 15.14 -20.74 -18.28
N VAL A 2 14.40 -19.65 -18.12
CA VAL A 2 14.49 -18.80 -16.91
C VAL A 2 13.45 -19.33 -15.92
N SER A 3 13.86 -19.59 -14.69
CA SER A 3 12.93 -19.98 -13.63
C SER A 3 12.66 -18.81 -12.67
N ILE A 4 11.44 -18.74 -12.15
CA ILE A 4 11.05 -17.77 -11.12
C ILE A 4 10.58 -18.57 -9.90
N THR A 5 11.19 -18.32 -8.75
CA THR A 5 10.75 -18.86 -7.46
C THR A 5 9.96 -17.80 -6.71
N ILE A 6 8.69 -18.05 -6.43
CA ILE A 6 7.87 -17.18 -5.59
C ILE A 6 7.98 -17.63 -4.13
N LYS A 7 8.38 -16.73 -3.24
CA LYS A 7 8.47 -17.00 -1.79
C LYS A 7 7.13 -16.72 -1.13
N HIS A 8 6.57 -17.70 -0.43
CA HIS A 8 5.43 -17.49 0.49
C HIS A 8 4.23 -16.74 -0.13
N GLY A 9 3.82 -17.11 -1.34
CA GLY A 9 2.63 -16.54 -1.96
C GLY A 9 2.34 -17.05 -3.36
N TYR A 10 1.29 -16.49 -3.95
CA TYR A 10 0.74 -16.89 -5.23
C TYR A 10 0.61 -15.69 -6.17
N LEU A 11 0.87 -15.94 -7.46
CA LEU A 11 0.61 -15.01 -8.55
C LEU A 11 -0.53 -15.54 -9.42
N TRP A 12 -1.59 -14.77 -9.57
CA TRP A 12 -2.64 -15.06 -10.55
C TRP A 12 -2.55 -14.19 -11.78
N ARG A 13 -2.35 -12.88 -11.60
CA ARG A 13 -2.35 -11.92 -12.71
C ARG A 13 -1.49 -10.70 -12.40
N VAL A 14 -0.85 -10.15 -13.43
CA VAL A 14 -0.22 -8.82 -13.38
C VAL A 14 -1.27 -7.75 -13.69
N LEU A 15 -1.39 -6.73 -12.85
CA LEU A 15 -2.44 -5.70 -12.93
C LEU A 15 -2.00 -4.43 -13.65
N GLY A 16 -0.70 -4.16 -13.70
CA GLY A 16 -0.16 -2.90 -14.20
C GLY A 16 1.25 -3.06 -14.78
N ARG A 17 1.90 -1.93 -15.03
CA ARG A 17 3.28 -1.87 -15.50
C ARG A 17 4.26 -2.10 -14.35
N PRO A 18 5.32 -2.87 -14.56
CA PRO A 18 6.38 -2.99 -13.58
C PRO A 18 7.20 -1.69 -13.50
N ALA A 19 7.80 -1.44 -12.34
CA ALA A 19 8.75 -0.35 -12.13
C ALA A 19 9.96 -0.87 -11.36
N GLU A 20 11.15 -0.31 -11.61
CA GLU A 20 12.40 -0.84 -11.07
C GLU A 20 13.10 0.19 -10.19
N LEU A 21 13.61 -0.27 -9.04
CA LEU A 21 14.55 0.50 -8.21
C LEU A 21 15.42 -0.43 -7.37
N ASN A 22 16.71 -0.10 -7.22
CA ASN A 22 17.68 -0.82 -6.37
C ASN A 22 17.73 -2.35 -6.62
N ASN A 23 17.76 -2.78 -7.88
CA ASN A 23 17.78 -4.18 -8.31
C ASN A 23 16.50 -4.97 -8.03
N PHE A 24 15.41 -4.29 -7.65
CA PHE A 24 14.08 -4.90 -7.54
C PHE A 24 13.18 -4.38 -8.66
N VAL A 25 12.51 -5.30 -9.34
CA VAL A 25 11.38 -5.02 -10.23
C VAL A 25 10.10 -5.22 -9.44
N PHE A 26 9.39 -4.14 -9.19
CA PHE A 26 8.10 -4.12 -8.50
C PHE A 26 6.96 -4.27 -9.48
N VAL A 27 6.08 -5.23 -9.22
CA VAL A 27 4.96 -5.57 -10.10
C VAL A 27 3.67 -5.56 -9.27
N PRO A 28 2.65 -4.75 -9.64
CA PRO A 28 1.33 -4.87 -9.02
C PRO A 28 0.64 -6.13 -9.53
N ILE A 29 0.04 -6.89 -8.62
CA ILE A 29 -0.51 -8.21 -8.96
C ILE A 29 -1.86 -8.46 -8.30
N LEU A 30 -2.63 -9.33 -8.94
CA LEU A 30 -3.66 -10.12 -8.29
C LEU A 30 -2.95 -11.38 -7.79
N GLY A 31 -2.85 -11.50 -6.48
CA GLY A 31 -2.12 -12.56 -5.79
C GLY A 31 -2.34 -12.44 -4.29
N GLU A 32 -1.86 -13.44 -3.57
CA GLU A 32 -1.99 -13.51 -2.12
C GLU A 32 -0.67 -13.93 -1.48
N LEU A 33 -0.51 -13.52 -0.23
CA LEU A 33 0.49 -14.09 0.65
C LEU A 33 0.06 -15.50 1.04
N TYR A 34 1.01 -16.42 1.16
CA TYR A 34 0.76 -17.76 1.69
C TYR A 34 0.49 -17.65 3.19
N ASP A 35 -0.77 -17.43 3.55
CA ASP A 35 -1.26 -17.52 4.92
C ASP A 35 -2.23 -18.68 4.93
N ASP A 36 -2.03 -19.70 5.79
CA ASP A 36 -2.78 -20.97 5.84
C ASP A 36 -4.27 -20.77 6.21
N ILE A 37 -5.00 -19.96 5.44
CA ILE A 37 -6.42 -19.60 5.58
C ILE A 37 -6.71 -18.95 6.93
N LYS A 38 -5.84 -18.05 7.40
CA LYS A 38 -6.20 -17.14 8.50
C LYS A 38 -6.77 -15.88 7.89
N ILE A 39 -8.11 -15.80 7.83
CA ILE A 39 -8.80 -14.52 7.66
C ILE A 39 -8.36 -13.65 8.85
N ARG A 40 -7.54 -12.65 8.59
CA ARG A 40 -7.05 -11.75 9.64
C ARG A 40 -8.10 -10.66 9.83
N PRO A 41 -8.62 -10.45 11.05
CA PRO A 41 -9.47 -9.29 11.30
C PRO A 41 -8.68 -8.00 11.03
N TYR A 42 -9.36 -7.00 10.47
CA TYR A 42 -8.80 -5.68 10.18
C TYR A 42 -8.22 -4.99 11.44
N CYS A 43 -8.84 -5.21 12.61
CA CYS A 43 -8.32 -4.70 13.88
C CYS A 43 -7.16 -5.56 14.43
N ARG A 44 -5.99 -4.96 14.59
CA ARG A 44 -4.89 -5.48 15.41
C ARG A 44 -4.70 -4.63 16.66
N GLU A 45 -4.44 -5.28 17.79
CA GLU A 45 -3.93 -4.67 19.02
C GLU A 45 -2.45 -4.21 18.90
N GLU A 46 -1.74 -4.59 17.83
CA GLU A 46 -0.37 -4.18 17.54
C GLU A 46 -0.37 -3.02 16.52
N ASN A 47 -0.51 -1.80 17.02
CA ASN A 47 -0.81 -0.52 16.34
C ASN A 47 0.22 0.02 15.32
N THR A 48 1.01 -0.80 14.64
CA THR A 48 1.97 -0.30 13.63
C THR A 48 2.15 -1.25 12.45
N PRO A 49 2.00 -0.75 11.20
CA PRO A 49 2.44 -1.49 10.03
C PRO A 49 3.92 -1.89 10.19
N THR A 50 4.30 -3.10 9.75
CA THR A 50 5.67 -3.62 9.98
C THR A 50 6.75 -2.80 9.25
N PHE A 51 6.40 -2.21 8.10
CA PHE A 51 7.28 -1.34 7.33
C PHE A 51 6.52 -0.08 6.89
N PRO A 52 6.23 0.86 7.82
CA PRO A 52 5.44 2.05 7.53
C PRO A 52 6.27 3.05 6.71
N LEU A 53 5.61 3.84 5.85
CA LEU A 53 6.28 4.87 5.05
C LEU A 53 7.07 5.85 5.94
N SER A 54 6.56 6.16 7.12
CA SER A 54 7.19 7.07 8.09
C SER A 54 8.62 6.69 8.47
N ASN A 55 9.01 5.42 8.36
CA ASN A 55 10.37 4.96 8.66
C ASN A 55 11.38 5.29 7.55
N TYR A 56 10.93 5.76 6.39
CA TYR A 56 11.74 5.94 5.18
C TYR A 56 11.81 7.40 4.69
N VAL A 57 11.19 8.31 5.43
CA VAL A 57 11.22 9.75 5.20
C VAL A 57 12.03 10.35 6.34
N ASP A 58 13.31 10.64 6.10
CA ASP A 58 14.30 11.10 7.09
C ASP A 58 13.96 12.50 7.66
N ASN A 59 12.84 12.63 8.37
CA ASN A 59 12.28 13.86 8.97
C ASN A 59 11.88 14.96 7.97
N GLN A 60 11.90 14.71 6.66
CA GLN A 60 11.40 15.64 5.64
C GLN A 60 10.41 14.91 4.73
N LEU A 61 9.15 14.90 5.15
CA LEU A 61 8.07 14.43 4.29
C LEU A 61 7.89 15.45 3.15
N PRO A 62 7.73 14.97 1.90
CA PRO A 62 7.26 15.82 0.81
C PRO A 62 6.01 16.58 1.23
N ARG A 63 5.96 17.89 0.93
CA ARG A 63 4.85 18.78 1.34
C ARG A 63 3.48 18.22 0.97
N ILE A 64 3.37 17.59 -0.20
CA ILE A 64 2.11 16.98 -0.66
C ILE A 64 1.61 15.88 0.27
N ILE A 65 2.51 15.12 0.91
CA ILE A 65 2.18 14.11 1.92
C ILE A 65 1.90 14.79 3.26
N GLU A 66 2.69 15.80 3.66
CA GLU A 66 2.46 16.54 4.91
C GLU A 66 1.10 17.25 4.95
N CYS A 67 0.57 17.64 3.79
CA CYS A 67 -0.75 18.22 3.63
C CYS A 67 -1.89 17.19 3.68
N CYS A 68 -1.60 15.89 3.61
CA CYS A 68 -2.58 14.83 3.80
C CYS A 68 -2.75 14.59 5.30
N ARG A 69 -3.77 15.23 5.90
CA ARG A 69 -4.07 15.10 7.33
C ARG A 69 -5.54 14.88 7.59
N THR A 70 -5.84 14.08 8.61
CA THR A 70 -7.20 13.94 9.16
C THR A 70 -7.61 15.23 9.88
N GLU A 71 -8.90 15.36 10.22
CA GLU A 71 -9.40 16.51 11.00
C GLU A 71 -8.69 16.67 12.35
N CYS A 72 -8.28 15.56 12.97
CA CYS A 72 -7.50 15.55 14.21
C CYS A 72 -6.02 15.92 14.01
N GLY A 73 -5.59 16.22 12.78
CA GLY A 73 -4.23 16.63 12.44
C GLY A 73 -3.23 15.47 12.26
N ASN A 74 -3.68 14.22 12.35
CA ASN A 74 -2.85 13.04 12.09
C ASN A 74 -2.49 12.94 10.61
N ILE A 75 -1.28 12.46 10.29
CA ILE A 75 -0.88 12.21 8.90
C ILE A 75 -1.72 11.06 8.33
N ALA A 76 -2.23 11.26 7.12
CA ALA A 76 -3.05 10.32 6.34
C ALA A 76 -2.33 9.98 5.02
N ASP A 77 -1.14 9.38 5.12
CA ASP A 77 -0.25 9.13 3.98
C ASP A 77 -0.78 8.06 3.01
N ALA A 78 -1.70 7.19 3.45
CA ALA A 78 -2.40 6.25 2.59
C ALA A 78 -3.16 6.94 1.44
N VAL A 79 -3.70 8.13 1.69
CA VAL A 79 -4.38 8.94 0.67
C VAL A 79 -3.41 9.31 -0.45
N TRP A 80 -2.21 9.77 -0.10
CA TRP A 80 -1.18 10.07 -1.09
C TRP A 80 -0.71 8.80 -1.80
N VAL A 81 -0.46 7.69 -1.09
CA VAL A 81 0.00 6.43 -1.72
C VAL A 81 -1.03 5.91 -2.72
N ARG A 82 -2.32 5.91 -2.38
CA ARG A 82 -3.39 5.52 -3.30
C ARG A 82 -3.41 6.37 -4.57
N ALA A 83 -3.19 7.69 -4.44
CA ALA A 83 -3.06 8.59 -5.57
C ALA A 83 -1.75 8.39 -6.37
N ARG A 84 -0.67 7.96 -5.70
CA ARG A 84 0.67 7.80 -6.30
C ARG A 84 0.82 6.51 -7.10
N ILE A 85 0.24 5.39 -6.62
CA ILE A 85 0.38 4.07 -7.25
C ILE A 85 0.05 4.10 -8.76
N PRO A 86 -1.06 4.72 -9.22
CA PRO A 86 -1.35 4.78 -10.66
C PRO A 86 -0.30 5.50 -11.50
N ALA A 87 0.36 6.52 -10.96
CA ALA A 87 1.39 7.26 -11.69
C ALA A 87 2.68 6.44 -11.88
N ILE A 88 3.01 5.54 -10.94
CA ILE A 88 4.17 4.65 -11.08
C ILE A 88 3.82 3.43 -11.93
N PHE A 89 2.71 2.78 -11.62
CA PHE A 89 2.42 1.43 -12.09
C PHE A 89 1.35 1.37 -13.18
N SER A 90 0.81 2.52 -13.63
CA SER A 90 -0.20 2.60 -14.69
C SER A 90 -1.42 1.69 -14.46
N PHE A 91 -1.85 1.53 -13.21
CA PHE A 91 -3.08 0.84 -12.84
C PHE A 91 -3.72 1.51 -11.64
N THR A 92 -5.05 1.40 -11.52
CA THR A 92 -5.77 1.90 -10.36
C THR A 92 -5.94 0.77 -9.35
N PRO A 93 -5.47 0.91 -8.10
CA PRO A 93 -5.77 -0.03 -7.02
C PRO A 93 -7.27 -0.32 -6.99
N LEU A 94 -7.62 -1.60 -7.01
CA LEU A 94 -9.01 -2.01 -6.93
C LEU A 94 -9.45 -1.81 -5.48
N SER A 95 -10.53 -1.06 -5.26
CA SER A 95 -11.32 -1.19 -4.04
C SER A 95 -12.03 -2.54 -4.16
N LEU A 96 -11.35 -3.63 -3.80
CA LEU A 96 -11.86 -4.98 -4.02
C LEU A 96 -13.11 -5.20 -3.15
N PRO A 97 -14.13 -5.92 -3.64
CA PRO A 97 -15.39 -6.13 -2.93
C PRO A 97 -15.29 -7.25 -1.87
N PHE A 98 -14.24 -7.26 -1.06
CA PHE A 98 -14.13 -8.19 0.08
C PHE A 98 -14.82 -7.60 1.30
N ALA A 99 -15.35 -8.42 2.22
CA ALA A 99 -16.21 -7.94 3.32
C ALA A 99 -15.61 -6.80 4.19
N ASP A 100 -14.28 -6.68 4.25
CA ASP A 100 -13.56 -5.69 5.08
C ASP A 100 -13.01 -4.49 4.29
N TYR A 101 -13.29 -4.39 2.98
CA TYR A 101 -12.83 -3.28 2.12
C TYR A 101 -13.25 -1.90 2.61
N LYS A 102 -14.36 -1.83 3.35
CA LYS A 102 -14.86 -0.58 3.91
C LYS A 102 -13.83 0.05 4.84
N TYR A 103 -12.96 -0.74 5.47
CA TYR A 103 -11.94 -0.23 6.38
C TYR A 103 -10.59 0.06 5.71
N ALA A 104 -10.36 -0.35 4.46
CA ALA A 104 -9.05 -0.19 3.81
C ALA A 104 -9.17 0.75 2.61
N LEU A 105 -8.52 1.91 2.69
CA LEU A 105 -8.37 2.77 1.52
C LEU A 105 -7.46 2.12 0.49
N LEU A 106 -6.49 1.33 0.93
CA LEU A 106 -5.52 0.64 0.11
C LEU A 106 -5.27 -0.74 0.70
N GLU A 107 -5.48 -1.78 -0.10
CA GLU A 107 -4.95 -3.11 0.16
C GLU A 107 -4.57 -3.74 -1.17
N GLN A 108 -3.28 -3.67 -1.50
CA GLN A 108 -2.81 -4.06 -2.82
C GLN A 108 -1.58 -4.95 -2.74
N THR A 109 -1.68 -6.14 -3.33
CA THR A 109 -0.56 -7.06 -3.46
C THR A 109 0.41 -6.59 -4.55
N PHE A 110 1.69 -6.59 -4.22
CA PHE A 110 2.80 -6.40 -5.13
C PHE A 110 3.75 -7.60 -5.05
N MET A 111 4.57 -7.77 -6.09
CA MET A 111 5.74 -8.63 -6.05
C MET A 111 6.99 -7.79 -6.27
N ALA A 112 7.98 -7.96 -5.39
CA ALA A 112 9.34 -7.51 -5.64
C ALA A 112 10.13 -8.67 -6.23
N CYS A 113 10.56 -8.52 -7.47
CA CYS A 113 11.33 -9.53 -8.19
C CYS A 113 12.80 -9.11 -8.23
N GLN A 114 13.69 -10.01 -7.84
CA GLN A 114 15.13 -9.82 -7.89
C GLN A 114 15.78 -10.93 -8.71
N GLN A 115 16.68 -10.57 -9.61
CA GLN A 115 17.48 -11.57 -10.32
C GLN A 115 18.66 -12.01 -9.46
N SER A 116 18.83 -13.31 -9.32
CA SER A 116 19.98 -13.92 -8.68
C SER A 116 21.23 -13.69 -9.53
N SER A 117 22.27 -13.13 -8.90
CA SER A 117 23.56 -12.89 -9.54
C SER A 117 24.35 -14.17 -9.83
N THR A 118 23.98 -15.31 -9.22
CA THR A 118 24.76 -16.56 -9.29
C THR A 118 24.34 -17.47 -10.44
N ASN A 119 23.04 -17.53 -10.74
CA ASN A 119 22.47 -18.47 -11.72
C ASN A 119 21.51 -17.80 -12.72
N GLY A 120 21.24 -16.50 -12.58
CA GLY A 120 20.32 -15.76 -13.45
C GLY A 120 18.83 -16.10 -13.23
N ASP A 121 18.51 -16.98 -12.29
CA ASP A 121 17.15 -17.26 -11.86
C ASP A 121 16.57 -16.08 -11.11
N TRP A 122 15.24 -15.98 -11.08
CA TRP A 122 14.54 -14.91 -10.41
C TRP A 122 13.91 -15.39 -9.11
N VAL A 123 13.93 -14.54 -8.10
CA VAL A 123 13.19 -14.73 -6.85
C VAL A 123 12.18 -13.61 -6.73
N ALA A 124 10.92 -13.95 -6.47
CA ALA A 124 9.84 -13.01 -6.25
C ALA A 124 9.38 -13.07 -4.80
N TYR A 125 9.24 -11.90 -4.20
CA TYR A 125 8.82 -11.69 -2.81
C TYR A 125 7.49 -10.92 -2.83
N PRO A 126 6.36 -11.62 -2.65
CA PRO A 126 5.06 -11.00 -2.51
C PRO A 126 4.97 -10.18 -1.23
N PHE A 127 4.30 -9.04 -1.30
CA PHE A 127 3.97 -8.20 -0.15
C PHE A 127 2.68 -7.43 -0.41
N ILE A 128 2.02 -6.99 0.65
CA ILE A 128 0.80 -6.20 0.56
C ILE A 128 1.14 -4.79 1.02
N CYS A 129 0.81 -3.81 0.18
CA CYS A 129 0.78 -2.40 0.55
C CYS A 129 -0.63 -2.13 1.08
N GLU A 130 -0.74 -1.88 2.37
CA GLU A 130 -2.02 -1.72 3.07
C GLU A 130 -2.02 -0.47 3.95
N ASP A 131 -3.21 0.00 4.31
CA ASP A 131 -3.38 1.05 5.30
C ASP A 131 -4.16 0.60 6.55
N TYR A 132 -3.86 1.28 7.65
CA TYR A 132 -4.58 1.20 8.91
C TYR A 132 -4.72 2.62 9.46
N ASP A 133 -5.94 3.06 9.74
CA ASP A 133 -6.24 4.46 10.14
C ASP A 133 -5.60 5.49 9.20
N LEU A 134 -5.72 5.24 7.88
CA LEU A 134 -5.12 6.05 6.82
C LEU A 134 -3.59 6.18 6.88
N ARG A 135 -2.92 5.32 7.66
CA ARG A 135 -1.46 5.20 7.68
C ARG A 135 -1.02 3.96 6.93
N VAL A 136 -0.11 4.15 5.98
CA VAL A 136 0.31 3.10 5.06
C VAL A 136 1.53 2.33 5.55
N GLY A 137 1.57 1.05 5.24
CA GLY A 137 2.76 0.23 5.38
C GLY A 137 2.77 -0.99 4.49
N LEU A 138 3.88 -1.73 4.58
CA LEU A 138 4.03 -3.01 3.87
C LEU A 138 3.94 -4.17 4.83
N ARG A 139 3.24 -5.22 4.39
CA ARG A 139 3.12 -6.50 5.07
C ARG A 139 3.71 -7.62 4.22
N PHE A 140 4.51 -8.45 4.86
CA PHE A 140 5.10 -9.67 4.31
C PHE A 140 4.65 -10.87 5.14
N ILE A 141 4.86 -12.08 4.62
CA ILE A 141 4.76 -13.29 5.46
C ILE A 141 5.88 -13.24 6.51
N PRO A 142 5.56 -13.46 7.81
CA PRO A 142 6.56 -13.48 8.87
C PRO A 142 7.57 -14.61 8.65
N ASP A 143 8.75 -14.27 8.13
CA ASP A 143 9.87 -15.18 7.95
C ASP A 143 11.14 -14.45 8.39
N THR A 144 11.69 -14.87 9.54
CA THR A 144 12.86 -14.23 10.13
C THR A 144 14.10 -14.37 9.25
N SER A 145 14.18 -15.40 8.41
CA SER A 145 15.29 -15.62 7.49
C SER A 145 15.31 -14.63 6.32
N LEU A 146 14.20 -13.91 6.08
CA LEU A 146 14.03 -12.94 5.00
C LEU A 146 13.97 -11.49 5.49
N THR A 147 14.17 -11.24 6.78
CA THR A 147 14.02 -9.90 7.39
C THR A 147 14.85 -8.82 6.68
N GLU A 148 16.14 -9.08 6.41
CA GLU A 148 17.02 -8.13 5.70
C GLU A 148 16.53 -7.86 4.28
N VAL A 149 16.06 -8.90 3.58
CA VAL A 149 15.52 -8.76 2.22
C VAL A 149 14.24 -7.92 2.23
N TYR A 150 13.34 -8.15 3.20
CA TYR A 150 12.12 -7.34 3.35
C TYR A 150 12.43 -5.88 3.66
N GLN A 151 13.43 -5.59 4.49
CA GLN A 151 13.90 -4.22 4.74
C GLN A 151 14.43 -3.56 3.46
N CYS A 152 15.22 -4.27 2.65
CA CYS A 152 15.72 -3.80 1.37
C CYS A 152 14.57 -3.51 0.38
N ILE A 153 13.61 -4.44 0.28
CA ILE A 153 12.41 -4.30 -0.56
C ILE A 153 11.60 -3.07 -0.13
N ALA A 154 11.31 -2.94 1.17
CA ALA A 154 10.54 -1.83 1.69
C ALA A 154 11.22 -0.48 1.43
N THR A 155 12.53 -0.40 1.68
CA THR A 155 13.34 0.79 1.38
C THR A 155 13.24 1.16 -0.10
N ALA A 156 13.40 0.20 -1.00
CA ALA A 156 13.36 0.42 -2.44
C ALA A 156 11.95 0.79 -2.92
N PHE A 157 10.91 0.13 -2.41
CA PHE A 157 9.52 0.43 -2.76
C PHE A 157 9.14 1.85 -2.34
N TRP A 158 9.40 2.24 -1.09
CA TRP A 158 9.06 3.59 -0.64
C TRP A 158 9.85 4.67 -1.37
N ARG A 159 11.15 4.45 -1.59
CA ARG A 159 11.96 5.37 -2.41
C ARG A 159 11.42 5.52 -3.83
N LEU A 160 10.94 4.43 -4.43
CA LEU A 160 10.34 4.46 -5.77
C LEU A 160 9.08 5.35 -5.78
N LEU A 161 8.19 5.20 -4.80
CA LEU A 161 6.99 6.04 -4.70
C LEU A 161 7.33 7.50 -4.42
N LEU A 162 8.39 7.77 -3.66
CA LEU A 162 8.86 9.10 -3.30
C LEU A 162 9.59 9.83 -4.44
N LEU A 163 9.95 9.15 -5.54
CA LEU A 163 10.37 9.84 -6.76
C LEU A 163 9.20 10.69 -7.25
N GLU A 164 9.44 11.93 -7.71
CA GLU A 164 8.40 12.82 -8.25
C GLU A 164 7.09 12.83 -7.41
N PRO A 165 7.14 13.21 -6.13
CA PRO A 165 6.03 12.99 -5.19
C PRO A 165 4.74 13.75 -5.57
N ASP A 166 4.85 14.79 -6.39
CA ASP A 166 3.73 15.58 -6.91
C ASP A 166 3.01 14.93 -8.11
N HIS A 167 3.60 13.89 -8.70
CA HIS A 167 3.01 13.17 -9.83
C HIS A 167 2.01 12.11 -9.32
N VAL A 168 0.75 12.50 -9.23
CA VAL A 168 -0.32 11.70 -8.62
C VAL A 168 -1.59 11.73 -9.47
N HIS A 169 -2.44 10.71 -9.33
CA HIS A 169 -3.74 10.61 -9.98
C HIS A 169 -4.87 10.94 -9.02
N PRO A 170 -5.93 11.63 -9.49
CA PRO A 170 -7.07 11.89 -8.64
C PRO A 170 -7.88 10.62 -8.36
N PHE A 171 -8.48 10.55 -7.17
CA PHE A 171 -9.44 9.51 -6.81
C PHE A 171 -10.45 10.03 -5.80
N CYS A 172 -11.50 9.25 -5.59
CA CYS A 172 -12.55 9.46 -4.60
C CYS A 172 -13.00 8.09 -4.08
N ASP A 173 -13.13 7.92 -2.77
CA ASP A 173 -13.60 6.69 -2.16
C ASP A 173 -14.30 6.94 -0.81
N GLY A 174 -15.05 5.93 -0.35
CA GLY A 174 -15.54 5.84 1.01
C GLY A 174 -14.55 5.08 1.89
N TYR A 175 -14.38 5.51 3.13
CA TYR A 175 -13.54 4.85 4.11
C TYR A 175 -14.28 4.81 5.45
N LEU A 176 -14.42 3.63 6.04
CA LEU A 176 -15.04 3.42 7.34
C LEU A 176 -13.94 3.26 8.38
N HIS A 177 -14.01 4.01 9.47
CA HIS A 177 -13.12 3.84 10.61
C HIS A 177 -13.90 3.74 11.91
N TYR A 178 -13.20 3.33 12.96
CA TYR A 178 -13.71 3.41 14.32
C TYR A 178 -13.27 4.73 14.94
N ASN A 179 -14.19 5.41 15.62
CA ASN A 179 -13.87 6.59 16.39
C ASN A 179 -13.36 6.23 17.79
N GLU A 180 -13.07 7.23 18.62
CA GLU A 180 -12.55 7.01 19.99
C GLU A 180 -13.53 6.27 20.92
N LEU A 181 -14.79 6.09 20.50
CA LEU A 181 -15.84 5.37 21.21
C LEU A 181 -16.11 3.97 20.62
N ASP A 182 -15.26 3.49 19.71
CA ASP A 182 -15.44 2.25 18.95
C ASP A 182 -16.71 2.22 18.07
N GLU A 183 -17.24 3.39 17.69
CA GLU A 183 -18.37 3.51 16.76
C GLU A 183 -17.89 3.66 15.31
N GLU A 184 -18.61 3.05 14.37
CA GLU A 184 -18.30 3.14 12.94
C GLU A 184 -18.65 4.53 12.37
N GLU A 185 -17.68 5.20 11.77
CA GLU A 185 -17.82 6.49 11.09
C GLU A 185 -17.36 6.40 9.63
N TRP A 186 -18.18 6.92 8.72
CA TRP A 186 -17.83 7.02 7.30
C TRP A 186 -17.11 8.33 7.03
N LEU A 187 -15.95 8.21 6.40
CA LEU A 187 -15.20 9.29 5.79
C LEU A 187 -15.38 9.25 4.28
N PHE A 188 -15.57 10.43 3.72
CA PHE A 188 -15.31 10.70 2.33
C PHE A 188 -13.82 11.02 2.16
N VAL A 189 -13.12 10.25 1.33
CA VAL A 189 -11.69 10.42 1.09
C VAL A 189 -11.44 10.69 -0.38
N ALA A 190 -10.81 11.81 -0.70
CA ALA A 190 -10.48 12.16 -2.07
C ALA A 190 -9.10 12.79 -2.19
N PHE A 191 -8.47 12.54 -3.33
CA PHE A 191 -7.30 13.29 -3.77
C PHE A 191 -7.63 13.98 -5.10
N LYS A 192 -7.61 15.31 -5.14
CA LYS A 192 -7.95 16.07 -6.37
C LYS A 192 -7.24 17.41 -6.39
N ARG A 193 -6.73 17.81 -7.56
CA ARG A 193 -6.03 19.10 -7.76
C ARG A 193 -4.87 19.32 -6.76
N GLY A 194 -4.12 18.27 -6.44
CA GLY A 194 -3.00 18.34 -5.49
C GLY A 194 -3.41 18.52 -4.03
N ARG A 195 -4.68 18.24 -3.69
CA ARG A 195 -5.21 18.36 -2.32
C ARG A 195 -5.78 17.03 -1.86
N CYS A 196 -5.50 16.71 -0.61
CA CYS A 196 -6.15 15.67 0.17
C CYS A 196 -7.41 16.25 0.82
N ILE A 197 -8.50 15.51 0.74
CA ILE A 197 -9.80 15.83 1.32
C ILE A 197 -10.22 14.61 2.12
N ILE A 198 -10.47 14.80 3.41
CA ILE A 198 -10.93 13.78 4.35
C ILE A 198 -12.01 14.46 5.17
N GLU A 199 -13.26 14.04 5.00
CA GLU A 199 -14.42 14.69 5.61
C GLU A 199 -15.38 13.62 6.16
N PHE A 200 -16.02 13.90 7.29
CA PHE A 200 -17.10 13.05 7.78
C PHE A 200 -18.28 13.05 6.80
N SER A 201 -18.81 11.86 6.54
CA SER A 201 -19.92 11.66 5.61
C SER A 201 -21.09 10.99 6.30
N ASN A 202 -22.19 11.73 6.45
CA ASN A 202 -23.48 11.17 6.87
C ASN A 202 -24.16 10.38 5.74
N TYR A 203 -23.68 10.50 4.49
CA TYR A 203 -24.21 9.84 3.30
C TYR A 203 -23.16 9.88 2.17
N ILE A 204 -22.70 8.71 1.70
CA ILE A 204 -21.75 8.63 0.58
C ILE A 204 -22.53 8.61 -0.73
N ASP A 205 -22.58 9.74 -1.43
CA ASP A 205 -23.20 9.86 -2.75
C ASP A 205 -22.11 9.86 -3.84
N PHE A 206 -21.99 8.75 -4.57
CA PHE A 206 -20.97 8.56 -5.63
C PHE A 206 -21.38 9.20 -6.98
N HIS A 207 -22.00 10.37 -6.97
CA HIS A 207 -22.43 11.06 -8.19
C HIS A 207 -21.44 12.15 -8.61
N TRP A 208 -20.35 11.76 -9.28
CA TRP A 208 -19.44 12.70 -9.97
C TRP A 208 -18.81 12.12 -11.24
#